data_AF-A0A1B6FLZ0-F1
#
_entry.id   AF-A0A1B6FLZ0-F1
#
_cell.length_a   1.000
_cell.length_b   1.000
_cell.length_c   1.000
_cell.angle_alpha   90.00
_cell.angle_beta   90.00
_cell.angle_gamma   90.00
#
_symmetry.space_group_name_H-M   'P 1'
#
loop_
_entity.id
_entity.type
_entity.pdbx_description
1 polymer ?
#
loop_
_entity_poly.entity_id
_entity_poly.type
_entity_poly.pdbx_seq_one_letter_code
_entity_poly.pdbx_strand_id
1 'polypeptide(L)'
;MTDKIVSLGEQIKPQTDLQGAVQLAERLYGITVEAARELDGYDDKNYHLKVTKPSSNKYLPQLWPHGYVFKIMNSSDSKKLDFVEAQCEIMIHLDKHEISTPQPQKSCDGRYFCLEKLQNVSENKDNNESKEHVVRLLTFQDGTLLKDVP
;
A
#
# COMPACT_ATOMS: atom_id res chain seq x y z
N MET A 1 -17.57 19.23 -10.02
CA MET A 1 -17.96 17.90 -9.51
C MET A 1 -18.17 18.05 -8.03
N THR A 2 -19.34 17.69 -7.52
CA THR A 2 -19.66 17.81 -6.10
C THR A 2 -18.92 16.69 -5.37
N ASP A 3 -17.90 17.03 -4.58
CA ASP A 3 -17.26 16.09 -3.66
C ASP A 3 -18.35 15.52 -2.75
N LYS A 4 -18.71 14.25 -2.95
CA LYS A 4 -19.56 13.53 -2.00
C LYS A 4 -18.77 13.44 -0.69
N ILE A 5 -19.19 14.26 0.27
CA ILE A 5 -18.71 14.20 1.65
C ILE A 5 -18.98 12.78 2.15
N VAL A 6 -17.94 12.11 2.64
CA VAL A 6 -18.05 10.79 3.28
C VAL A 6 -19.10 10.89 4.37
N SER A 7 -20.14 10.06 4.32
CA SER A 7 -21.14 10.02 5.39
C SER A 7 -20.47 9.54 6.67
N LEU A 8 -20.69 10.24 7.78
CA LEU A 8 -20.21 9.80 9.10
C LEU A 8 -20.58 8.34 9.35
N GLY A 9 -19.57 7.51 9.61
CA GLY A 9 -19.74 6.07 9.86
C GLY A 9 -19.59 5.18 8.62
N GLU A 10 -19.30 5.71 7.43
CA GLU A 10 -18.98 4.84 6.27
C GLU A 10 -17.72 4.02 6.55
N GLN A 11 -17.81 2.70 6.43
CA GLN A 11 -16.66 1.80 6.53
C GLN A 11 -15.77 1.93 5.30
N ILE A 12 -14.79 2.83 5.37
CA ILE A 12 -13.85 3.10 4.26
C ILE A 12 -12.53 2.34 4.40
N LYS A 13 -12.17 1.94 5.62
CA LYS A 13 -10.91 1.26 5.94
C LYS A 13 -10.89 -0.15 5.34
N PRO A 14 -9.78 -0.57 4.69
CA PRO A 14 -9.69 -1.88 4.07
C PRO A 14 -9.89 -3.03 5.07
N GLN A 15 -10.63 -4.05 4.65
CA GLN A 15 -10.83 -5.28 5.43
C GLN A 15 -9.97 -6.40 4.83
N THR A 16 -8.84 -6.65 5.47
CA THR A 16 -7.94 -7.78 5.21
C THR A 16 -7.17 -8.06 6.49
N ASP A 17 -6.78 -9.32 6.69
CA ASP A 17 -5.79 -9.67 7.70
C ASP A 17 -4.36 -9.55 7.13
N LEU A 18 -3.38 -9.81 7.99
CA LEU A 18 -1.96 -9.77 7.63
C LEU A 18 -1.63 -10.79 6.53
N GLN A 19 -2.21 -11.99 6.58
CA GLN A 19 -1.96 -13.04 5.60
C GLN A 19 -2.47 -12.66 4.21
N GLY A 20 -3.68 -12.11 4.12
CA GLY A 20 -4.25 -11.60 2.88
C GLY A 20 -3.43 -10.45 2.29
N ALA A 21 -2.93 -9.55 3.13
CA ALA A 21 -2.04 -8.46 2.69
C ALA A 21 -0.72 -9.00 2.13
N VAL A 22 -0.11 -10.00 2.77
CA VAL A 22 1.11 -10.67 2.27
C VAL A 22 0.85 -11.33 0.93
N GLN A 23 -0.19 -12.16 0.82
CA GLN A 23 -0.54 -12.85 -0.44
C GLN A 23 -0.81 -11.86 -1.57
N LEU A 24 -1.45 -10.73 -1.26
CA LEU A 24 -1.71 -9.67 -2.22
C LEU A 24 -0.41 -9.00 -2.69
N ALA A 25 0.52 -8.71 -1.77
CA ALA A 25 1.82 -8.12 -2.09
C ALA A 25 2.67 -9.06 -2.95
N GLU A 26 2.75 -10.35 -2.59
CA GLU A 26 3.49 -11.37 -3.34
C GLU A 26 2.94 -11.51 -4.77
N ARG A 27 1.61 -11.56 -4.92
CA ARG A 27 0.95 -11.65 -6.23
C ARG A 27 1.22 -10.42 -7.10
N LEU A 28 1.07 -9.21 -6.55
CA LEU A 28 1.12 -7.97 -7.32
C LEU A 28 2.55 -7.53 -7.65
N TYR A 29 3.50 -7.81 -6.77
CA TYR A 29 4.87 -7.30 -6.88
C TYR A 29 5.89 -8.40 -7.14
N GLY A 30 5.50 -9.67 -7.19
CA GLY A 30 6.42 -10.78 -7.49
C GLY A 30 7.53 -10.91 -6.45
N ILE A 31 7.23 -10.55 -5.20
CA ILE A 31 8.15 -10.63 -4.06
C ILE A 31 7.85 -11.89 -3.23
N THR A 32 8.79 -12.31 -2.39
CA THR A 32 8.56 -13.34 -1.36
C THR A 32 8.77 -12.71 0.00
N VAL A 33 7.72 -12.69 0.83
CA VAL A 33 7.77 -12.05 2.14
C VAL A 33 8.27 -13.04 3.18
N GLU A 34 9.33 -12.68 3.89
CA GLU A 34 9.89 -13.49 4.98
C GLU A 34 9.24 -13.15 6.32
N ALA A 35 9.03 -11.86 6.56
CA ALA A 35 8.40 -11.36 7.77
C ALA A 35 7.53 -10.16 7.45
N ALA A 36 6.39 -10.07 8.13
CA ALA A 36 5.46 -8.96 7.98
C ALA A 36 4.93 -8.52 9.35
N ARG A 37 4.67 -7.23 9.49
CA ARG A 37 3.94 -6.66 10.63
C ARG A 37 3.07 -5.49 10.17
N GLU A 38 1.92 -5.32 10.81
CA GLU A 38 1.10 -4.12 10.59
C GLU A 38 1.74 -2.91 11.28
N LEU A 39 1.63 -1.75 10.63
CA LEU A 39 2.04 -0.45 11.15
C LEU A 39 0.80 0.36 11.53
N ASP A 40 0.99 1.36 12.39
CA ASP A 40 -0.08 2.30 12.74
C ASP A 40 -0.71 2.90 11.46
N GLY A 41 -2.04 2.82 11.37
CA GLY A 41 -2.81 3.31 10.23
C GLY A 41 -4.19 3.74 10.68
N TYR A 42 -4.58 4.97 10.32
CA TYR A 42 -5.89 5.53 10.67
C TYR A 42 -6.98 4.95 9.75
N ASP A 43 -7.16 5.50 8.56
CA ASP A 43 -8.12 4.99 7.56
C ASP A 43 -7.52 3.98 6.58
N ASP A 44 -6.20 3.93 6.49
CA ASP A 44 -5.47 2.98 5.64
C ASP A 44 -4.94 1.79 6.44
N LYS A 45 -4.52 0.74 5.74
CA LYS A 45 -3.70 -0.33 6.32
C LYS A 45 -2.29 -0.29 5.73
N ASN A 46 -1.29 -0.27 6.59
CA ASN A 46 0.12 -0.21 6.21
C ASN A 46 0.84 -1.42 6.82
N TYR A 47 1.63 -2.12 6.02
CA TYR A 47 2.36 -3.31 6.46
C TYR A 47 3.83 -3.15 6.15
N HIS A 48 4.70 -3.34 7.13
CA HIS A 48 6.14 -3.47 6.89
C HIS A 48 6.43 -4.91 6.49
N LEU A 49 6.98 -5.08 5.29
CA LEU A 49 7.34 -6.37 4.69
C LEU A 49 8.86 -6.46 4.56
N LYS A 50 9.46 -7.50 5.15
CA LYS A 50 10.83 -7.91 4.88
C LYS A 50 10.85 -8.91 3.73
N VAL A 51 11.70 -8.67 2.74
CA VAL A 51 11.83 -9.45 1.50
C VAL A 51 13.29 -9.80 1.33
N THR A 52 13.62 -11.07 1.16
CA THR A 52 15.01 -11.55 1.12
C THR A 52 15.38 -12.32 -0.15
N LYS A 53 14.40 -12.66 -0.99
CA LYS A 53 14.64 -13.35 -2.26
C LYS A 53 14.52 -12.38 -3.45
N PRO A 54 15.35 -12.56 -4.50
CA PRO A 54 15.22 -11.80 -5.73
C PRO A 54 13.77 -11.82 -6.21
N SER A 55 13.24 -10.65 -6.56
CA SER A 55 11.89 -10.55 -7.06
C SER A 55 11.81 -11.16 -8.47
N SER A 56 10.72 -11.85 -8.78
CA SER A 56 10.41 -12.24 -10.17
C SER A 56 9.95 -11.05 -11.03
N ASN A 57 9.76 -9.89 -10.41
CA ASN A 57 9.35 -8.65 -11.04
C ASN A 57 10.55 -7.94 -11.69
N LYS A 58 10.53 -7.86 -13.02
CA LYS A 58 11.56 -7.18 -13.82
C LYS A 58 11.73 -5.69 -13.49
N TYR A 59 10.73 -5.06 -12.87
CA TYR A 59 10.80 -3.66 -12.45
C TYR A 59 11.35 -3.48 -11.02
N LEU A 60 11.61 -4.57 -10.29
CA LEU A 60 12.25 -4.58 -8.98
C LEU A 60 13.56 -5.40 -9.03
N PRO A 61 14.58 -4.94 -9.79
CA PRO A 61 15.81 -5.71 -9.98
C PRO A 61 16.67 -5.81 -8.71
N GLN A 62 16.49 -4.89 -7.77
CA GLN A 62 17.19 -4.87 -6.49
C GLN A 62 16.18 -4.68 -5.37
N LEU A 63 16.37 -5.42 -4.29
CA LEU A 63 15.54 -5.29 -3.10
C LEU A 63 15.98 -4.10 -2.27
N TRP A 64 15.03 -3.43 -1.63
CA TRP A 64 15.34 -2.40 -0.65
C TRP A 64 15.85 -3.07 0.64
N PRO A 65 17.03 -2.71 1.17
CA PRO A 65 17.65 -3.41 2.30
C PRO A 65 16.78 -3.47 3.55
N HIS A 66 15.95 -2.45 3.77
CA HIS A 66 15.09 -2.33 4.95
C HIS A 66 13.66 -2.85 4.71
N GLY A 67 13.40 -3.42 3.52
CA GLY A 67 12.10 -3.92 3.12
C GLY A 67 11.15 -2.84 2.61
N TYR A 68 9.85 -3.08 2.67
CA TYR A 68 8.86 -2.24 2.02
C TYR A 68 7.67 -1.94 2.94
N VAL A 69 7.01 -0.81 2.69
CA VAL A 69 5.66 -0.56 3.18
C VAL A 69 4.67 -0.96 2.10
N PHE A 70 3.93 -2.02 2.34
CA PHE A 70 2.77 -2.37 1.54
C PHE A 70 1.55 -1.66 2.10
N LYS A 71 1.03 -0.72 1.33
CA LYS A 71 -0.06 0.16 1.74
C LYS A 71 -1.32 -0.15 0.94
N ILE A 72 -2.41 -0.33 1.67
CA ILE A 72 -3.76 -0.45 1.14
C ILE A 72 -4.52 0.79 1.59
N MET A 73 -4.86 1.65 0.63
CA MET A 73 -5.56 2.91 0.90
C MET A 73 -7.03 2.67 1.19
N ASN A 74 -7.64 3.54 1.98
CA ASN A 74 -9.08 3.57 2.19
C ASN A 74 -9.85 3.71 0.86
N SER A 75 -11.05 3.17 0.82
CA SER A 75 -11.85 3.10 -0.41
C SER A 75 -12.37 4.46 -0.89
N SER A 76 -12.41 5.48 -0.03
CA SER A 76 -12.83 6.84 -0.44
C SER A 76 -11.73 7.53 -1.25
N ASP A 77 -10.51 7.56 -0.72
CA ASP A 77 -9.36 8.14 -1.41
C ASP A 77 -8.93 7.32 -2.63
N SER A 78 -9.22 6.01 -2.61
CA SER A 78 -8.98 5.13 -3.76
C SER A 78 -9.81 5.48 -4.99
N LYS A 79 -10.83 6.36 -4.88
CA LYS A 79 -11.60 6.89 -6.02
C LYS A 79 -10.88 8.05 -6.73
N LYS A 80 -9.83 8.63 -6.13
CA LYS A 80 -9.13 9.82 -6.60
C LYS A 80 -7.79 9.45 -7.24
N LEU A 81 -7.82 8.67 -8.32
CA LEU A 81 -6.60 8.09 -8.92
C LEU A 81 -5.59 9.14 -9.37
N ASP A 82 -6.04 10.28 -9.92
CA ASP A 82 -5.16 11.38 -10.33
C ASP A 82 -4.34 11.93 -9.14
N PHE A 83 -4.93 11.96 -7.93
CA PHE A 83 -4.21 12.37 -6.72
C PHE A 83 -3.19 11.31 -6.29
N VAL A 84 -3.49 10.02 -6.48
CA VAL A 84 -2.54 8.93 -6.20
C VAL A 84 -1.37 8.98 -7.16
N GLU A 85 -1.62 9.24 -8.44
CA GLU A 85 -0.57 9.42 -9.44
C GLU A 85 0.30 10.62 -9.11
N ALA A 86 -0.30 11.78 -8.79
CA ALA A 86 0.44 12.96 -8.34
C ALA A 86 1.29 12.69 -7.08
N GLN A 87 0.79 11.89 -6.13
CA GLN A 87 1.58 11.44 -4.97
C GLN A 87 2.79 10.60 -5.39
N CYS A 88 2.65 9.72 -6.39
CA CYS A 88 3.79 8.96 -6.90
C CYS A 88 4.82 9.86 -7.57
N GLU A 89 4.37 10.77 -8.44
CA GLU A 89 5.24 11.68 -9.18
C GLU A 89 6.03 12.62 -8.25
N ILE A 90 5.42 13.12 -7.18
CA ILE A 90 6.14 13.96 -6.22
C ILE A 90 7.21 13.15 -5.46
N MET A 91 6.92 11.91 -5.04
CA MET A 91 7.93 11.06 -4.38
C MET A 91 9.13 10.79 -5.29
N ILE A 92 8.87 10.49 -6.57
CA ILE A 92 9.90 10.28 -7.61
C ILE A 92 10.70 11.57 -7.87
N HIS A 93 10.03 12.73 -7.89
CA HIS A 93 10.69 14.01 -8.08
C HIS A 93 11.62 14.37 -6.91
N LEU A 94 11.20 14.09 -5.68
CA LEU A 94 12.00 14.31 -4.48
C LEU A 94 13.24 13.41 -4.46
N ASP A 95 13.12 12.15 -4.87
CA ASP A 95 14.24 11.22 -5.01
C ASP A 95 15.31 11.72 -5.98
N LYS A 96 14.89 12.24 -7.14
CA LYS A 96 15.79 12.84 -8.14
C LYS A 96 16.57 14.06 -7.62
N HIS A 97 16.09 14.67 -6.54
CA HIS A 97 16.73 15.80 -5.87
C HIS A 97 17.34 15.39 -4.52
N GLU A 98 17.59 14.10 -4.32
CA GLU A 98 18.29 13.54 -3.16
C GLU A 98 17.56 13.81 -1.82
N ILE A 99 16.23 14.00 -1.88
CA ILE A 99 15.40 14.16 -0.69
C ILE A 99 14.85 12.79 -0.27
N SER A 100 15.34 12.31 0.88
CA SER A 100 14.95 11.02 1.45
C SER A 100 13.45 10.92 1.69
N THR A 101 12.77 10.12 0.87
CA THR A 101 11.34 9.84 0.97
C THR A 101 11.04 8.40 0.58
N PRO A 102 9.93 7.80 1.08
CA PRO A 102 9.47 6.51 0.58
C PRO A 102 9.27 6.54 -0.94
N GLN A 103 9.84 5.57 -1.65
CA GLN A 103 9.79 5.52 -3.11
C GLN A 103 8.76 4.51 -3.60
N PRO A 104 7.86 4.89 -4.51
CA PRO A 104 6.87 3.96 -5.07
C PRO A 104 7.55 2.93 -5.96
N GLN A 105 7.23 1.67 -5.73
CA GLN A 105 7.74 0.55 -6.50
C GLN A 105 6.73 0.11 -7.54
N LYS A 106 7.22 -0.35 -8.69
CA LYS A 106 6.35 -0.85 -9.75
C LYS A 106 5.91 -2.28 -9.46
N SER A 107 4.63 -2.55 -9.70
CA SER A 107 4.06 -3.90 -9.74
C SER A 107 4.63 -4.71 -10.90
N CYS A 108 4.30 -6.01 -10.97
CA CYS A 108 4.66 -6.88 -12.09
C CYS A 108 4.14 -6.36 -13.45
N ASP A 109 3.07 -5.58 -13.45
CA ASP A 109 2.50 -4.93 -14.64
C ASP A 109 3.18 -3.60 -14.99
N GLY A 110 4.10 -3.12 -14.17
CA GLY A 110 4.84 -1.87 -14.40
C GLY A 110 4.14 -0.61 -13.90
N ARG A 111 3.05 -0.75 -13.13
CA ARG A 111 2.30 0.37 -12.53
C ARG A 111 2.78 0.67 -11.11
N TYR A 112 2.78 1.93 -10.69
CA TYR A 112 3.17 2.33 -9.31
C TYR A 112 2.11 2.01 -8.24
N PHE A 113 0.88 1.71 -8.67
CA PHE A 113 -0.19 1.22 -7.81
C PHE A 113 -1.13 0.31 -8.61
N CYS A 114 -1.89 -0.51 -7.90
CA CYS A 114 -2.94 -1.37 -8.44
C CYS A 114 -4.28 -1.03 -7.77
N LEU A 115 -5.39 -1.27 -8.46
CA LEU A 115 -6.72 -1.18 -7.88
C LEU A 115 -7.24 -2.58 -7.59
N GLU A 116 -7.57 -2.87 -6.34
CA GLU A 116 -7.93 -4.21 -5.88
C GLU A 116 -9.26 -4.20 -5.14
N LYS A 117 -10.07 -5.23 -5.39
CA LYS A 117 -11.28 -5.51 -4.62
C LYS A 117 -10.92 -6.49 -3.51
N LEU A 118 -11.06 -6.06 -2.26
CA LEU A 118 -10.83 -6.93 -1.11
C LEU A 118 -12.13 -7.63 -0.74
N GLN A 119 -12.04 -8.95 -0.51
CA GLN A 119 -13.20 -9.70 -0.01
C GLN A 119 -13.35 -9.44 1.48
N ASN A 120 -14.52 -8.96 1.90
CA ASN A 120 -14.81 -8.73 3.31
C ASN A 120 -14.83 -10.08 4.04
N VAL A 121 -13.91 -10.24 4.99
CA VAL A 121 -13.77 -11.45 5.82
C VAL A 121 -14.92 -11.59 6.83
N SER A 122 -15.65 -10.50 7.07
CA SER A 122 -16.78 -10.44 7.98
C SER A 122 -17.93 -9.66 7.34
N GLU A 123 -19.04 -10.38 7.07
CA GLU A 123 -20.45 -9.95 7.05
C GLU A 123 -21.25 -10.53 5.89
N ASN A 124 -22.52 -10.80 6.21
CA ASN A 124 -23.53 -11.50 5.43
C ASN A 124 -23.49 -11.18 3.92
N LYS A 125 -23.58 -12.25 3.11
CA LYS A 125 -23.48 -12.25 1.65
C LYS A 125 -24.53 -11.41 0.91
N ASP A 126 -25.50 -10.84 1.62
CA ASP A 126 -26.70 -10.30 1.00
C ASP A 126 -26.61 -8.83 0.58
N ASN A 127 -25.58 -8.06 0.99
CA ASN A 127 -25.47 -6.62 0.62
C ASN A 127 -24.04 -6.06 0.53
N ASN A 128 -23.02 -6.86 0.21
CA ASN A 128 -21.64 -6.38 0.26
C ASN A 128 -21.13 -5.93 -1.13
N GLU A 129 -21.34 -4.67 -1.49
CA GLU A 129 -20.60 -4.06 -2.61
C GLU A 129 -19.10 -4.10 -2.28
N SER A 130 -18.35 -4.91 -3.03
CA SER A 130 -16.89 -4.99 -2.88
C SER A 130 -16.27 -3.62 -3.18
N LYS A 131 -15.72 -2.97 -2.16
CA LYS A 131 -15.04 -1.69 -2.33
C LYS A 131 -13.67 -1.88 -2.99
N GLU A 132 -13.32 -0.94 -3.86
CA GLU A 132 -12.03 -0.89 -4.51
C GLU A 132 -11.03 -0.08 -3.66
N HIS A 133 -9.83 -0.62 -3.57
CA HIS A 133 -8.74 -0.07 -2.79
C HIS A 133 -7.50 0.08 -3.67
N VAL A 134 -6.87 1.24 -3.61
CA VAL A 134 -5.55 1.45 -4.19
C VAL A 134 -4.52 0.76 -3.31
N VAL A 135 -3.68 -0.05 -3.95
CA VAL A 135 -2.63 -0.83 -3.31
C VAL A 135 -1.28 -0.44 -3.90
N ARG A 136 -0.34 -0.07 -3.04
CA ARG A 136 1.00 0.37 -3.45
C ARG A 136 2.09 -0.20 -2.55
N LEU A 137 3.27 -0.44 -3.14
CA LEU A 137 4.47 -0.84 -2.43
C LEU A 137 5.43 0.35 -2.41
N LEU A 138 5.89 0.76 -1.23
CA LEU A 138 6.82 1.88 -1.02
C LEU A 138 8.09 1.36 -0.35
N THR A 139 9.25 1.97 -0.58
CA THR A 139 10.46 1.64 0.22
C THR A 139 10.24 1.99 1.70
N PHE A 140 10.63 1.09 2.59
CA PHE A 140 10.58 1.36 4.03
C PHE A 140 11.74 2.27 4.42
N GLN A 141 11.45 3.36 5.13
CA GLN A 141 12.48 4.27 5.65
C GLN A 141 12.89 3.78 7.04
N ASP A 142 14.15 3.39 7.19
CA ASP A 142 14.68 2.96 8.48
C ASP A 142 14.82 4.14 9.42
N GLY A 143 14.54 3.92 10.70
CA GLY A 143 14.57 4.96 11.71
C GLY A 143 13.64 4.70 12.89
N THR A 144 13.62 5.63 13.82
CA THR A 144 12.83 5.58 15.06
C THR A 144 11.74 6.65 15.01
N LEU A 145 10.51 6.28 15.35
CA LEU A 145 9.43 7.26 15.46
C LEU A 145 9.73 8.21 16.61
N LEU A 146 9.36 9.48 16.46
CA LEU A 146 9.63 10.51 17.48
C LEU A 146 9.05 10.15 18.86
N LYS A 147 7.89 9.46 18.91
CA LYS A 147 7.27 9.00 20.16
C LYS A 147 8.07 7.95 20.93
N ASP A 148 9.00 7.27 20.24
CA ASP A 148 9.82 6.18 20.76
C ASP A 148 11.28 6.63 21.02
N VAL A 149 11.57 7.92 20.82
CA VAL A 149 12.87 8.53 21.17
C VAL A 149 12.87 8.88 22.67
N PRO A 150 13.95 8.56 23.43
CA PRO A 150 14.06 8.85 24.87
C PRO A 150 13.91 10.32 25.27
#